data_AF-A0A438E0L1-F1
#
_entry.id   AF-A0A438E0L1-F1
#
_cell.length_a   1.000
_cell.length_b   1.000
_cell.length_c   1.000
_cell.angle_alpha   90.00
_cell.angle_beta   90.00
_cell.angle_gamma   90.00
#
_symmetry.space_group_name_H-M   'P 1'
#
loop_
_entity.id
_entity.type
_entity.pdbx_description
1 polymer ?
#
loop_
_entity_poly.entity_id
_entity_poly.type
_entity_poly.pdbx_seq_one_letter_code
_entity_poly.pdbx_strand_id
1 'polypeptide(L)'
;MTTAYTQNNKWAPILDLGFNGSESANPFAYGSGHVDPMRASNPGLIYDITHEDYLNYLCSLKYTPEQMALVSRESFTCPNDTVLQPGDLNYPSFAVVFDSDVLNNSATYRRTVTNVGLPCSTYVREKAQVQAKRSSDLCLGSSGNIQSGALLQ
;
A
#
# COMPACT_ATOMS: atom_id res chain seq x y z
N MET A 1 4.66 8.61 2.28
CA MET A 1 5.36 7.30 2.28
C MET A 1 6.56 7.37 3.21
N THR A 2 7.19 6.23 3.54
CA THR A 2 8.06 5.86 4.70
C THR A 2 8.52 6.91 5.73
N THR A 3 8.79 8.15 5.35
CA THR A 3 9.17 9.27 6.23
C THR A 3 8.02 10.15 6.71
N ALA A 4 6.80 9.92 6.18
CA ALA A 4 5.58 10.62 6.58
C ALA A 4 5.24 10.39 8.06
N TYR A 5 4.48 11.32 8.66
CA TYR A 5 4.02 11.22 10.03
C TYR A 5 2.50 11.17 10.13
N THR A 6 2.00 10.49 11.16
CA THR A 6 0.55 10.22 11.37
C THR A 6 -0.07 11.06 12.49
N GLN A 7 0.68 12.04 13.01
CA GLN A 7 0.27 12.90 14.13
C GLN A 7 0.02 14.34 13.67
N ASN A 8 -0.89 15.05 14.33
CA ASN A 8 -1.13 16.47 14.12
C ASN A 8 -0.19 17.33 14.98
N ASN A 9 -0.33 18.65 14.90
CA ASN A 9 0.46 19.63 15.67
C ASN A 9 0.24 19.57 17.20
N LYS A 10 -0.70 18.76 17.68
CA LYS A 10 -0.95 18.47 19.09
C LYS A 10 -0.44 17.09 19.51
N TRP A 11 0.35 16.42 18.66
CA TRP A 11 0.85 15.05 18.90
C TRP A 11 -0.27 14.01 19.06
N ALA A 12 -1.46 14.31 18.54
CA ALA A 12 -2.58 13.38 18.48
C ALA A 12 -2.70 12.78 17.07
N PRO A 13 -3.32 11.60 16.90
CA PRO A 13 -3.60 11.06 15.57
C PRO A 13 -4.29 12.08 14.66
N ILE A 14 -3.97 12.06 13.37
CA ILE A 14 -4.70 12.84 12.36
C ILE A 14 -6.16 12.41 12.38
N LEU A 15 -7.09 13.38 12.31
CA LEU A 15 -8.53 13.13 12.39
C LEU A 15 -9.16 13.08 11.00
N ASP A 16 -10.22 12.28 10.85
CA ASP A 16 -11.03 12.22 9.64
C ASP A 16 -12.17 13.25 9.70
N LEU A 17 -12.12 14.25 8.82
CA LEU A 17 -13.14 15.29 8.74
C LEU A 17 -14.47 14.79 8.15
N GLY A 18 -14.48 13.65 7.46
CA GLY A 18 -15.70 13.00 6.99
C GLY A 18 -16.63 12.56 8.13
N PHE A 19 -16.08 12.36 9.33
CA PHE A 19 -16.82 12.02 10.55
C PHE A 19 -16.89 13.20 11.53
N ASN A 20 -16.99 14.44 11.02
CA ASN A 20 -16.96 15.68 11.82
C ASN A 20 -15.71 15.82 12.71
N GLY A 21 -14.60 15.15 12.36
CA GLY A 21 -13.39 15.12 13.17
C GLY A 21 -13.51 14.32 14.47
N SER A 22 -14.52 13.45 14.59
CA SER A 22 -14.71 12.60 15.77
C SER A 22 -13.91 11.29 15.72
N GLU A 23 -13.47 10.87 14.53
CA GLU A 23 -12.67 9.65 14.34
C GLU A 23 -11.22 9.95 13.94
N SER A 24 -10.31 9.05 14.31
CA SER A 24 -8.94 9.06 13.77
C SER A 24 -8.96 8.62 12.31
N ALA A 25 -8.27 9.37 11.46
CA ALA A 25 -8.06 9.00 10.08
C ALA A 25 -7.25 7.71 10.00
N ASN A 26 -7.63 6.86 9.05
CA ASN A 26 -6.94 5.62 8.77
C ASN A 26 -6.09 5.76 7.50
N PRO A 27 -5.29 4.74 7.13
CA PRO A 27 -4.48 4.83 5.93
C PRO A 27 -5.25 4.95 4.61
N PHE A 28 -6.57 4.69 4.55
CA PHE A 28 -7.40 5.00 3.38
C PHE A 28 -7.71 6.49 3.25
N ALA A 29 -7.69 7.23 4.36
CA ALA A 29 -7.90 8.67 4.36
C ALA A 29 -6.62 9.45 4.04
N TYR A 30 -5.46 9.07 4.60
CA TYR A 30 -4.21 9.83 4.46
C TYR A 30 -3.04 9.04 3.84
N GLY A 31 -3.24 7.79 3.40
CA GLY A 31 -2.15 6.93 2.94
C GLY A 31 -1.13 6.63 4.04
N SER A 32 0.12 7.07 3.85
CA SER A 32 1.17 6.93 4.87
C SER A 32 1.20 8.05 5.91
N GLY A 33 0.35 9.09 5.77
CA GLY A 33 0.33 10.25 6.67
C GLY A 33 0.72 11.56 5.99
N HIS A 34 0.92 12.60 6.79
CA HIS A 34 1.32 13.92 6.33
C HIS A 34 2.79 13.96 5.92
N VAL A 35 3.10 14.79 4.92
CA VAL A 35 4.45 14.88 4.33
C VAL A 35 5.46 15.49 5.30
N ASP A 36 6.64 14.89 5.37
CA ASP A 36 7.82 15.48 6.00
C ASP A 36 8.90 15.69 4.93
N PRO A 37 9.02 16.91 4.36
CA PRO A 37 9.99 17.18 3.31
C PRO A 37 11.44 17.00 3.76
N MET A 38 11.74 17.33 5.02
CA MET A 38 13.11 17.26 5.54
C MET A 38 13.56 15.80 5.67
N ARG A 39 12.71 14.94 6.23
CA ARG A 39 13.02 13.51 6.32
C ARG A 39 12.97 12.82 4.96
N ALA A 40 12.06 13.24 4.07
CA ALA A 40 11.96 12.70 2.71
C ALA A 40 13.22 12.94 1.87
N SER A 41 13.99 14.00 2.15
CA SER A 41 15.27 14.25 1.47
C SER A 41 16.32 13.18 1.74
N ASN A 42 16.26 12.49 2.89
CA ASN A 42 17.21 11.45 3.28
C ASN A 42 16.47 10.29 3.98
N PRO A 43 15.74 9.44 3.23
CA PRO A 43 14.83 8.46 3.80
C PRO A 43 15.55 7.23 4.38
N GLY A 44 16.84 7.05 4.10
CA GLY A 44 17.64 5.89 4.49
C GLY A 44 17.33 4.64 3.65
N LEU A 45 16.07 4.20 3.63
CA LEU A 45 15.60 3.09 2.81
C LEU A 45 14.54 3.56 1.80
N ILE A 46 14.61 3.02 0.59
CA ILE A 46 13.57 3.20 -0.44
C ILE A 46 13.06 1.86 -0.95
N TYR A 47 11.86 1.88 -1.51
CA TYR A 47 11.27 0.77 -2.24
C TYR A 47 11.41 1.11 -3.72
N ASP A 48 12.46 0.60 -4.35
CA ASP A 48 12.74 0.87 -5.76
C ASP A 48 11.84 0.01 -6.65
N ILE A 49 11.40 0.56 -7.77
CA ILE A 49 10.43 -0.08 -8.66
C ILE A 49 10.69 0.32 -10.11
N THR A 50 10.66 -0.67 -11.00
CA THR A 50 10.91 -0.49 -12.42
C THR A 50 9.61 -0.48 -13.23
N HIS A 51 9.70 -0.06 -14.50
CA HIS A 51 8.57 -0.18 -15.43
C HIS A 51 8.09 -1.62 -15.58
N GLU A 52 9.02 -2.57 -15.67
CA GLU A 52 8.70 -4.00 -15.83
C GLU A 52 7.97 -4.57 -14.60
N ASP A 53 8.27 -4.08 -13.39
CA ASP A 53 7.53 -4.47 -12.18
C ASP A 53 6.04 -4.09 -12.27
N TYR A 54 5.72 -2.94 -12.86
CA TYR A 54 4.34 -2.54 -13.13
C TYR A 54 3.67 -3.42 -14.18
N LEU A 55 4.38 -3.81 -15.24
CA LEU A 55 3.86 -4.73 -16.25
C LEU A 55 3.57 -6.12 -15.65
N ASN A 56 4.49 -6.63 -14.83
CA ASN A 56 4.29 -7.87 -14.08
C ASN A 56 3.11 -7.76 -13.09
N TYR A 57 2.91 -6.60 -12.45
CA TYR A 57 1.72 -6.35 -11.65
C TYR A 57 0.43 -6.40 -12.47
N LEU A 58 0.39 -5.78 -13.67
CA LEU A 58 -0.78 -5.88 -14.55
C LEU A 58 -1.04 -7.33 -15.01
N CYS A 59 0.01 -8.11 -15.27
CA CYS A 59 -0.09 -9.55 -15.54
C CYS A 59 -0.72 -10.31 -14.37
N SER A 60 -0.36 -9.97 -13.13
CA SER A 60 -0.96 -10.57 -11.93
C SER A 60 -2.47 -10.30 -11.80
N LEU A 61 -2.93 -9.16 -12.34
CA LEU A 61 -4.34 -8.77 -12.43
C LEU A 61 -5.08 -9.36 -13.64
N LYS A 62 -4.42 -10.22 -14.44
CA LYS A 62 -4.99 -10.89 -15.63
C LYS A 62 -5.42 -9.94 -16.74
N TYR A 63 -4.69 -8.84 -16.93
CA TYR A 63 -4.86 -7.98 -18.11
C TYR A 63 -4.55 -8.76 -19.40
N THR A 64 -5.37 -8.58 -20.43
CA THR A 64 -5.10 -9.18 -21.75
C THR A 64 -3.98 -8.42 -22.47
N PRO A 65 -3.29 -9.03 -23.45
CA PRO A 65 -2.28 -8.35 -24.26
C PRO A 65 -2.78 -7.03 -24.88
N GLU A 66 -4.04 -6.98 -25.32
CA GLU A 66 -4.66 -5.79 -25.89
C GLU A 66 -4.85 -4.68 -24.84
N GLN A 67 -5.31 -5.05 -23.64
CA GLN A 67 -5.46 -4.09 -22.53
C GLN A 67 -4.11 -3.55 -22.06
N MET A 68 -3.10 -4.42 -21.98
CA MET A 68 -1.74 -4.00 -21.64
C MET A 68 -1.20 -3.02 -22.67
N ALA A 69 -1.33 -3.33 -23.96
CA ALA A 69 -0.85 -2.45 -25.04
C ALA A 69 -1.48 -1.05 -25.00
N LEU A 70 -2.74 -0.93 -24.55
CA LEU A 70 -3.39 0.37 -24.36
C LEU A 70 -2.77 1.18 -23.20
N VAL A 71 -2.36 0.51 -22.13
CA VAL A 71 -1.84 1.16 -20.91
C VAL A 71 -0.35 1.43 -21.03
N SER A 72 0.45 0.44 -21.43
CA SER A 72 1.91 0.54 -21.54
C SER A 72 2.37 1.21 -22.84
N ARG A 73 1.49 1.29 -23.85
CA ARG A 73 1.80 1.73 -25.23
C ARG A 73 2.87 0.87 -25.92
N GLU A 74 3.12 -0.34 -25.40
CA GLU A 74 4.05 -1.31 -25.96
C GLU A 74 3.50 -2.73 -25.85
N SER A 75 3.98 -3.63 -26.71
CA SER A 75 3.67 -5.05 -26.57
C SER A 75 4.49 -5.65 -25.43
N PHE A 76 3.80 -6.24 -24.45
CA PHE A 76 4.43 -6.98 -23.37
C PHE A 76 3.85 -8.39 -23.30
N THR A 77 4.68 -9.39 -23.04
CA THR A 77 4.24 -10.77 -22.85
C THR A 77 4.46 -11.16 -21.40
N CYS A 78 3.37 -11.53 -20.73
CA CYS A 78 3.43 -11.97 -19.35
C CYS A 78 4.30 -13.24 -19.21
N PRO A 79 5.16 -13.33 -18.20
CA PRO A 79 5.93 -14.54 -17.93
C PRO A 79 5.03 -15.72 -17.56
N ASN A 80 5.27 -16.89 -18.16
CA ASN A 80 4.44 -18.09 -17.99
C ASN A 80 4.73 -18.87 -16.70
N ASP A 81 5.96 -18.81 -16.18
CA ASP A 81 6.43 -19.67 -15.08
C ASP A 81 6.48 -18.97 -13.72
N THR A 82 5.99 -17.73 -13.63
CA THR A 82 6.02 -16.95 -12.39
C THR A 82 4.63 -16.84 -11.77
N VAL A 83 4.50 -17.31 -10.52
CA VAL A 83 3.33 -16.99 -9.69
C VAL A 83 3.43 -15.52 -9.30
N LEU A 84 2.75 -14.65 -10.05
CA LEU A 84 2.67 -13.22 -9.76
C LEU A 84 1.47 -12.95 -8.87
N GLN A 85 1.70 -12.26 -7.74
CA GLN A 85 0.65 -11.78 -6.85
C GLN A 85 0.54 -10.26 -6.95
N PRO A 86 -0.66 -9.67 -7.06
CA PRO A 86 -0.81 -8.21 -7.06
C PRO A 86 -0.18 -7.56 -5.82
N GLY A 87 -0.27 -8.27 -4.69
CA GLY A 87 0.31 -7.83 -3.43
C GLY A 87 1.83 -7.81 -3.39
N ASP A 88 2.55 -8.41 -4.34
CA ASP A 88 4.03 -8.47 -4.36
C ASP A 88 4.70 -7.28 -5.06
N LEU A 89 3.93 -6.37 -5.66
CA LEU A 89 4.47 -5.12 -6.19
C LEU A 89 5.29 -4.40 -5.12
N ASN A 90 6.49 -3.92 -5.45
CA ASN A 90 7.41 -3.34 -4.46
C ASN A 90 7.00 -1.93 -4.01
N TYR A 91 5.79 -1.81 -3.45
CA TYR A 91 5.15 -0.57 -3.06
C TYR A 91 5.28 -0.38 -1.54
N PRO A 92 5.54 0.85 -1.03
CA PRO A 92 5.81 1.13 0.38
C PRO A 92 4.53 1.23 1.22
N SER A 93 3.63 0.29 1.01
CA SER A 93 2.46 0.01 1.85
C SER A 93 1.94 -1.39 1.52
N PHE A 94 1.27 -2.01 2.48
CA PHE A 94 0.61 -3.30 2.29
C PHE A 94 -0.89 -3.11 2.36
N ALA A 95 -1.65 -3.60 1.37
CA ALA A 95 -3.12 -3.62 1.40
C ALA A 95 -3.61 -5.07 1.24
N VAL A 96 -4.38 -5.58 2.18
CA VAL A 96 -4.93 -6.94 2.11
C VAL A 96 -6.44 -6.90 2.26
N VAL A 97 -7.15 -7.63 1.40
CA VAL A 97 -8.58 -7.89 1.54
C VAL A 97 -8.74 -9.30 2.07
N PHE A 98 -9.34 -9.45 3.24
CA PHE A 98 -9.68 -10.75 3.79
C PHE A 98 -11.16 -11.04 3.59
N ASP A 99 -11.46 -12.25 3.12
CA ASP A 99 -12.83 -12.74 3.07
C ASP A 99 -13.35 -12.95 4.50
N SER A 100 -14.53 -12.41 4.80
CA SER A 100 -15.16 -12.52 6.12
C SER A 100 -15.63 -13.93 6.45
N ASP A 101 -15.84 -14.75 5.42
CA ASP A 101 -16.44 -16.08 5.56
C ASP A 101 -15.40 -17.16 5.84
N VAL A 102 -14.11 -16.84 5.65
CA VAL A 102 -13.00 -17.76 5.89
C VAL A 102 -12.28 -17.39 7.20
N LEU A 103 -12.36 -18.30 8.17
CA LEU A 103 -11.65 -18.17 9.44
C LEU A 103 -10.15 -18.41 9.24
N ASN A 104 -9.31 -17.62 9.93
CA ASN A 104 -7.84 -17.73 9.93
C ASN A 104 -7.16 -17.49 8.57
N ASN A 105 -7.63 -16.49 7.82
CA ASN A 105 -6.94 -16.04 6.61
C ASN A 105 -5.57 -15.43 6.94
N SER A 106 -4.58 -15.71 6.08
CA SER A 106 -3.27 -15.07 6.11
C SER A 106 -2.82 -14.71 4.70
N ALA A 107 -2.08 -13.61 4.56
CA ALA A 107 -1.47 -13.19 3.32
C ALA A 107 0.00 -12.86 3.58
N THR A 108 0.87 -13.25 2.65
CA THR A 108 2.30 -12.95 2.69
C THR A 108 2.66 -12.19 1.43
N TYR A 109 3.17 -10.96 1.58
CA TYR A 109 3.67 -10.15 0.47
C TYR A 109 5.14 -9.86 0.65
N ARG A 110 5.90 -9.91 -0.44
CA ARG A 110 7.34 -9.68 -0.44
C ARG A 110 7.68 -8.26 -0.91
N ARG A 111 8.65 -7.64 -0.25
CA ARG A 111 9.20 -6.34 -0.61
C ARG A 111 10.72 -6.38 -0.59
N THR A 112 11.32 -5.56 -1.44
CA THR A 112 12.76 -5.33 -1.48
C THR A 112 13.01 -3.87 -1.14
N VAL A 113 13.91 -3.62 -0.19
CA VAL A 113 14.31 -2.26 0.18
C VAL A 113 15.75 -2.02 -0.20
N THR A 114 16.03 -0.84 -0.73
CA THR A 114 17.37 -0.39 -1.12
C THR A 114 17.86 0.64 -0.12
N ASN A 115 19.07 0.45 0.41
CA ASN A 115 19.72 1.45 1.26
C ASN A 115 20.29 2.59 0.40
N VAL A 116 19.78 3.80 0.63
CA VAL A 116 20.24 5.06 0.05
C VAL A 116 20.82 6.01 1.10
N GLY A 117 20.93 5.55 2.35
CA GLY A 117 21.57 6.25 3.45
C GLY A 117 23.04 5.86 3.61
N LEU A 118 23.50 5.86 4.85
CA LEU A 118 24.90 5.58 5.17
C LEU A 118 25.25 4.10 4.88
N PRO A 119 26.46 3.83 4.37
CA PRO A 119 26.94 2.47 4.17
C PRO A 119 27.06 1.74 5.53
N CYS A 120 26.98 0.41 5.50
CA CYS A 120 27.11 -0.44 6.69
C CYS A 120 26.07 -0.14 7.79
N SER A 121 24.85 0.22 7.41
CA SER A 121 23.73 0.44 8.34
C SER A 121 22.99 -0.85 8.64
N THR A 122 22.59 -1.04 9.91
CA THR A 122 21.72 -2.14 10.35
C THR A 122 20.33 -1.61 10.66
N TYR A 123 19.31 -2.23 10.07
CA TYR A 123 17.91 -1.88 10.30
C TYR A 123 17.18 -3.03 11.01
N VAL A 124 16.37 -2.69 12.01
CA VAL A 124 15.53 -3.66 12.73
C VAL A 124 14.08 -3.42 12.35
N ARG A 125 13.36 -4.50 12.04
CA ARG A 125 11.91 -4.43 11.79
C ARG A 125 11.15 -4.48 13.11
N GLU A 126 10.23 -3.55 13.30
CA GLU A 126 9.25 -3.62 14.38
C GLU A 126 7.98 -4.29 13.87
N LYS A 127 7.33 -5.10 14.71
CA LYS A 127 6.04 -5.71 14.36
C LYS A 127 4.94 -4.73 14.69
N ALA A 128 4.19 -4.27 13.68
CA ALA A 128 2.97 -3.52 13.90
C ALA A 128 1.79 -4.48 14.20
N GLN A 129 0.97 -4.14 15.19
CA GLN A 129 -0.35 -4.74 15.40
C GLN A 129 -1.38 -3.73 14.91
N VAL A 130 -2.10 -4.05 13.84
CA VAL A 130 -3.10 -3.15 13.25
C VAL A 130 -4.50 -3.70 13.50
N GLN A 131 -5.41 -2.86 13.99
CA GLN A 131 -6.82 -3.22 14.11
C GLN A 131 -7.47 -3.15 12.72
N ALA A 132 -7.89 -4.29 12.19
CA ALA A 132 -8.71 -4.33 10.99
C ALA A 132 -10.11 -3.77 11.32
N LYS A 133 -10.50 -2.65 10.68
CA LYS A 133 -11.90 -2.18 10.75
C LYS A 133 -12.78 -3.03 9.84
N ARG A 134 -13.98 -3.39 10.32
CA ARG A 134 -14.96 -4.16 9.57
C ARG A 134 -15.64 -3.25 8.54
N SER A 135 -15.93 -3.80 7.36
CA SER A 135 -16.57 -3.09 6.22
C SER A 135 -17.89 -2.37 6.57
N SER A 136 -18.56 -2.75 7.66
CA SER A 136 -19.87 -2.20 8.08
C SER A 136 -19.83 -0.76 8.62
N ASP A 137 -18.65 -0.20 8.92
CA ASP A 137 -18.53 1.15 9.50
C ASP A 137 -18.23 2.23 8.42
N LEU A 138 -18.23 1.86 7.14
CA LEU A 138 -17.98 2.76 6.01
C LEU A 138 -19.31 3.13 5.32
N CYS A 139 -20.00 4.15 5.82
CA CYS A 139 -21.20 4.68 5.18
C CYS A 139 -20.85 5.37 3.85
N LEU A 140 -21.11 4.69 2.74
CA LEU A 140 -21.02 5.25 1.39
C LEU A 140 -22.27 6.09 1.09
N GLY A 141 -22.07 7.37 0.78
CA GLY A 141 -23.05 8.14 0.02
C GLY A 141 -23.30 7.46 -1.33
N SER A 142 -24.58 7.33 -1.69
CA SER A 142 -25.09 6.60 -2.84
C SER A 142 -24.46 7.02 -4.17
N SER A 143 -23.51 6.23 -4.69
CA SER A 143 -23.50 5.66 -6.06
C SER A 143 -22.18 4.93 -6.36
N GLY A 144 -22.20 3.60 -6.26
CA GLY A 144 -21.45 2.68 -7.14
C GLY A 144 -19.92 2.56 -7.03
N ASN A 145 -19.47 1.73 -6.08
CA ASN A 145 -18.47 0.63 -6.22
C ASN A 145 -17.58 0.50 -4.97
N ILE A 146 -17.49 -0.74 -4.48
CA ILE A 146 -16.81 -1.16 -3.24
C ILE A 146 -15.35 -1.50 -3.56
N GLN A 147 -14.41 -0.96 -2.78
CA GLN A 147 -13.15 -1.64 -2.47
C GLN A 147 -12.79 -1.35 -1.01
N SER A 148 -12.89 -2.36 -0.15
CA SER A 148 -12.37 -2.32 1.22
C SER A 148 -11.06 -3.11 1.24
N GLY A 149 -9.97 -2.47 1.62
CA GLY A 149 -8.72 -3.14 2.01
C GLY A 149 -8.45 -2.86 3.48
N ALA A 150 -7.54 -3.60 4.09
CA ALA A 150 -6.85 -3.18 5.31
C ALA A 150 -5.41 -2.83 4.91
N LEU A 151 -4.96 -1.61 5.22
CA LEU A 151 -3.56 -1.24 5.01
C LEU A 151 -2.75 -1.56 6.26
N LEU A 152 -1.71 -2.38 6.14
CA LEU A 152 -0.71 -2.58 7.20
C LEU A 152 0.47 -1.65 6.91
N GLN A 153 0.85 -0.84 7.90
CA GLN A 153 2.10 -0.06 7.91
C GLN A 153 3.18 -0.85 8.66
#